data_AF-A0A553NTJ8-F1
#
_entry.id   AF-A0A553NTJ8-F1
#
_cell.length_a   1.000
_cell.length_b   1.000
_cell.length_c   1.000
_cell.angle_alpha   90.00
_cell.angle_beta   90.00
_cell.angle_gamma   90.00
#
_symmetry.space_group_name_H-M   'P 1'
#
loop_
_entity.id
_entity.type
_entity.pdbx_description
1 polymer ?
#
loop_
_entity_poly.entity_id
_entity_poly.type
_entity_poly.pdbx_seq_one_letter_code
_entity_poly.pdbx_strand_id
1 'polypeptide(L)'
;LWKKVNIPSFGNCFIFNSAFNETDQTQSRNATLTGAANGMSLQLFLDQDSYMLKGLSQQAGVRLIIHNPATYPLADEYGIDLQPNTANSIAIQMNKISRLPEPHPSNCITNWEQTGMNQSLMIETKPTYSLGACYRHCFQLDVIRECSCYHTYLDMSLIDLKAIPFKDGNGSRPCSLIPDQETNPDFECFDAIFNDHDRGVRKCHKCLVSCE
;
A
#
# COMPACT_ATOMS: atom_id res chain seq x y z
N LEU A 1 20.25 -0.99 -4.70
CA LEU A 1 19.96 0.31 -4.07
C LEU A 1 18.50 0.71 -4.10
N TRP A 2 17.97 1.00 -5.28
CA TRP A 2 16.57 1.36 -5.43
C TRP A 2 15.78 0.12 -5.86
N LYS A 3 14.63 -0.13 -5.23
CA LYS A 3 13.66 -1.12 -5.69
C LYS A 3 12.60 -0.40 -6.53
N LYS A 4 12.43 -0.82 -7.78
CA LYS A 4 11.33 -0.34 -8.62
C LYS A 4 10.06 -1.08 -8.23
N VAL A 5 8.98 -0.34 -8.01
CA VAL A 5 7.62 -0.88 -7.84
C VAL A 5 6.67 -0.11 -8.77
N ASN A 6 5.56 -0.72 -9.16
CA ASN A 6 4.55 -0.06 -9.96
C ASN A 6 3.28 0.11 -9.10
N ILE A 7 2.80 1.34 -8.97
CA ILE A 7 1.55 1.65 -8.27
C ILE A 7 0.57 2.18 -9.31
N PRO A 8 -0.62 1.55 -9.51
CA PRO A 8 -1.50 1.88 -10.63
C PRO A 8 -1.88 3.37 -10.73
N SER A 9 -2.04 4.08 -9.60
CA SER A 9 -2.37 5.51 -9.58
C SER A 9 -1.19 6.45 -9.87
N PHE A 10 0.05 5.99 -9.66
CA PHE A 10 1.25 6.84 -9.68
C PHE A 10 2.33 6.39 -10.69
N GLY A 11 2.12 5.24 -11.34
CA GLY A 11 3.06 4.68 -12.31
C GLY A 11 4.29 4.07 -11.63
N ASN A 12 5.48 4.43 -12.11
CA ASN A 12 6.74 3.88 -11.61
C ASN A 12 7.16 4.59 -10.32
N CYS A 13 7.31 3.83 -9.23
CA CYS A 13 7.85 4.31 -7.97
C CYS A 13 9.20 3.64 -7.69
N PHE A 14 10.06 4.34 -6.95
CA PHE A 14 11.39 3.88 -6.58
C PHE A 14 11.56 3.99 -5.08
N ILE A 15 11.83 2.86 -4.43
CA ILE A 15 12.00 2.77 -2.98
C ILE A 15 13.48 2.65 -2.65
N PHE A 16 14.00 3.60 -1.90
CA PHE A 16 15.34 3.55 -1.32
C PHE A 16 15.30 2.80 0.02
N ASN A 17 16.35 2.05 0.34
CA ASN A 17 16.50 1.35 1.62
C ASN A 17 15.32 0.41 1.95
N SER A 18 14.80 -0.30 0.94
CA SER A 18 13.72 -1.29 1.12
C SER A 18 14.27 -2.60 1.66
N ALA A 19 13.60 -3.18 2.66
CA ALA A 19 13.93 -4.52 3.18
C ALA A 19 13.62 -5.66 2.18
N PHE A 20 12.91 -5.35 1.09
CA PHE A 20 12.49 -6.31 0.06
C PHE A 20 13.30 -6.19 -1.23
N ASN A 21 14.48 -5.57 -1.18
CA ASN A 21 15.35 -5.43 -2.35
C ASN A 21 16.37 -6.57 -2.41
N GLU A 22 16.06 -7.65 -3.11
CA GLU A 22 16.92 -8.84 -3.23
C GLU A 22 18.29 -8.54 -3.87
N THR A 23 18.34 -7.52 -4.74
CA THR A 23 19.57 -7.10 -5.43
C THR A 23 20.49 -6.24 -4.55
N ASP A 24 19.98 -5.79 -3.39
CA ASP A 24 20.72 -4.96 -2.45
C ASP A 24 20.81 -5.64 -1.09
N GLN A 25 21.78 -6.56 -0.97
CA GLN A 25 22.06 -7.27 0.27
C GLN A 25 22.85 -6.43 1.29
N THR A 26 23.10 -5.15 1.00
CA THR A 26 23.78 -4.28 1.96
C THR A 26 22.89 -3.99 3.17
N GLN A 27 23.48 -3.88 4.36
CA GLN A 27 22.74 -3.55 5.58
C GLN A 27 21.97 -2.23 5.40
N SER A 28 20.81 -2.13 6.07
CA SER A 28 20.01 -0.90 6.12
C SER A 28 20.89 0.33 6.34
N ARG A 29 20.71 1.34 5.49
CA ARG A 29 21.47 2.58 5.55
C ARG A 29 20.95 3.45 6.68
N ASN A 30 21.84 3.78 7.60
CA ASN A 30 21.52 4.60 8.77
C ASN A 30 22.24 5.95 8.68
N ALA A 31 21.56 7.03 9.06
CA ALA A 31 22.19 8.33 9.18
C ALA A 31 22.97 8.41 10.50
N THR A 32 24.29 8.63 10.42
CA THR A 32 25.14 8.77 11.61
C THR A 32 25.03 10.17 12.23
N LEU A 33 24.88 11.18 11.38
CA LEU A 33 24.76 12.58 11.78
C LEU A 33 23.47 13.18 11.25
N THR A 34 22.90 14.11 12.01
CA THR A 34 21.74 14.89 11.58
C THR A 34 22.17 16.07 10.69
N GLY A 35 21.17 16.72 10.07
CA GLY A 35 21.36 17.90 9.23
C GLY A 35 21.30 17.60 7.73
N ALA A 36 20.92 18.61 6.95
CA ALA A 36 20.66 18.47 5.52
C ALA A 36 21.87 17.97 4.70
N ALA A 37 23.09 18.30 5.12
CA ALA A 37 24.32 17.87 4.46
C ALA A 37 24.65 16.37 4.66
N ASN A 38 24.14 15.75 5.74
CA ASN A 38 24.37 14.34 6.08
C ASN A 38 23.14 13.46 5.80
N GLY A 39 22.07 14.07 5.27
CA GLY A 39 20.83 13.40 4.92
C GLY A 39 20.80 12.92 3.48
N MET A 40 19.59 12.61 3.01
CA MET A 40 19.35 12.23 1.62
C MET A 40 19.15 13.48 0.76
N SER A 41 19.96 13.63 -0.29
CA SER A 41 19.80 14.69 -1.30
C SER A 41 19.47 14.05 -2.65
N LEU A 42 18.38 14.49 -3.27
CA LEU A 42 17.90 13.99 -4.55
C LEU A 42 17.64 15.14 -5.50
N GLN A 43 18.05 14.97 -6.75
CA GLN A 43 17.64 15.80 -7.87
C GLN A 43 16.77 14.93 -8.79
N LEU A 44 15.50 15.28 -8.90
CA LEU A 44 14.52 14.53 -9.67
C LEU A 44 14.19 15.28 -10.96
N PHE A 45 14.21 14.56 -12.08
CA PHE A 45 13.78 15.08 -13.37
C PHE A 45 12.33 14.67 -13.60
N LEU A 46 11.46 15.66 -13.79
CA LEU A 46 10.05 15.47 -14.10
C LEU A 46 9.84 15.77 -15.59
N ASP A 47 9.74 14.70 -16.38
CA ASP A 47 9.48 14.79 -17.81
C ASP A 47 8.00 15.08 -18.09
N GLN A 48 7.61 16.35 -17.94
CA GLN A 48 6.23 16.81 -18.11
C GLN A 48 5.72 16.67 -19.55
N ASP A 49 6.61 16.65 -20.54
CA ASP A 49 6.24 16.45 -21.94
C ASP A 49 5.75 15.02 -22.21
N SER A 50 6.25 14.06 -21.42
CA SER A 50 5.82 12.65 -21.46
C SER A 50 4.59 12.35 -20.59
N TYR A 51 3.95 13.36 -19.99
CA TYR A 51 2.76 13.14 -19.19
C TYR A 51 1.57 12.69 -20.05
N MET A 52 0.75 11.81 -19.48
CA MET A 52 -0.38 11.27 -20.21
C MET A 52 -1.44 12.36 -20.44
N LEU A 53 -1.65 12.68 -21.72
CA LEU A 53 -2.67 13.61 -22.18
C LEU A 53 -4.08 13.15 -21.78
N LYS A 54 -5.05 14.06 -21.83
CA LYS A 54 -6.48 13.84 -21.48
C LYS A 54 -6.77 13.56 -20.01
N GLY A 55 -6.00 14.16 -19.09
CA GLY A 55 -6.35 14.20 -17.67
C GLY A 55 -6.11 12.89 -16.90
N LEU A 56 -5.35 11.95 -17.48
CA LEU A 56 -4.84 10.78 -16.75
C LEU A 56 -3.73 11.17 -15.76
N SER A 57 -2.87 12.12 -16.14
CA SER A 57 -1.93 12.78 -15.23
C SER A 57 -2.42 14.19 -14.91
N GLN A 58 -3.21 14.33 -13.84
CA GLN A 58 -3.84 15.63 -13.48
C GLN A 58 -2.92 16.59 -12.73
N GLN A 59 -1.83 16.08 -12.17
CA GLN A 59 -0.92 16.83 -11.30
C GLN A 59 0.51 16.68 -11.78
N ALA A 60 1.29 17.75 -11.64
CA ALA A 60 2.73 17.75 -11.88
C ALA A 60 3.47 17.92 -10.55
N GLY A 61 4.39 17.00 -10.28
CA GLY A 61 5.13 16.96 -9.04
C GLY A 61 5.69 15.57 -8.74
N VAL A 62 6.20 15.42 -7.52
CA VAL A 62 6.68 14.14 -6.99
C VAL A 62 5.84 13.78 -5.79
N ARG A 63 5.35 12.54 -5.73
CA ARG A 63 4.75 12.00 -4.50
C ARG A 63 5.80 11.21 -3.72
N LEU A 64 6.12 11.67 -2.51
CA LEU A 64 7.12 11.07 -1.62
C LEU A 64 6.44 10.41 -0.42
N ILE A 65 6.95 9.24 -0.02
CA ILE A 65 6.52 8.54 1.19
C ILE A 65 7.75 8.24 2.02
N ILE A 66 7.65 8.48 3.33
CA ILE A 66 8.66 8.06 4.31
C ILE A 66 8.01 6.96 5.16
N HIS A 67 8.54 5.75 5.08
CA HIS A 67 8.00 4.59 5.78
C HIS A 67 9.12 3.69 6.32
N ASN A 68 8.76 2.74 7.19
CA ASN A 68 9.70 1.74 7.70
C ASN A 68 10.17 0.83 6.54
N PRO A 69 11.47 0.48 6.44
CA PRO A 69 12.00 -0.38 5.38
C PRO A 69 11.22 -1.67 5.10
N ALA A 70 10.59 -2.25 6.13
CA ALA A 70 9.87 -3.51 6.08
C ALA A 70 8.34 -3.36 5.98
N THR A 71 7.77 -2.15 5.97
CA THR A 71 6.33 -1.94 5.79
C THR A 71 5.96 -1.69 4.33
N TYR A 72 4.72 -1.99 3.97
CA TYR A 72 4.20 -1.67 2.65
C TYR A 72 4.01 -0.14 2.46
N PRO A 73 4.44 0.46 1.33
CA PRO A 73 4.29 1.89 1.08
C PRO A 73 2.86 2.23 0.61
N LEU A 74 2.00 2.66 1.54
CA LEU A 74 0.65 3.14 1.24
C LEU A 74 0.70 4.57 0.67
N ALA A 75 0.98 4.65 -0.62
CA ALA A 75 1.29 5.91 -1.31
C ALA A 75 0.15 6.92 -1.33
N ASP A 76 -1.07 6.45 -1.52
CA ASP A 76 -2.28 7.26 -1.50
C ASP A 76 -2.65 7.72 -0.09
N GLU A 77 -2.34 6.95 0.96
CA GLU A 77 -2.66 7.30 2.36
C GLU A 77 -1.61 8.23 3.02
N TYR A 78 -0.32 7.94 2.83
CA TYR A 78 0.78 8.62 3.56
C TYR A 78 1.71 9.43 2.65
N GLY A 79 1.36 9.61 1.38
CA GLY A 79 2.17 10.37 0.44
C GLY A 79 2.10 11.88 0.66
N ILE A 80 3.24 12.53 0.45
CA ILE A 80 3.45 13.97 0.49
C ILE A 80 3.74 14.44 -0.94
N ASP A 81 3.00 15.44 -1.41
CA ASP A 81 3.21 16.00 -2.75
C ASP A 81 4.26 17.11 -2.71
N LEU A 82 5.27 17.00 -3.56
CA LEU A 82 6.37 17.96 -3.71
C LEU A 82 6.23 18.70 -5.04
N GLN A 83 6.32 20.02 -4.96
CA GLN A 83 6.15 20.88 -6.12
C GLN A 83 7.36 20.78 -7.07
N PRO A 84 7.13 20.82 -8.39
CA PRO A 84 8.19 20.92 -9.38
C PRO A 84 8.88 22.28 -9.31
N ASN A 85 10.10 22.36 -9.84
CA ASN A 85 10.87 23.60 -9.97
C ASN A 85 11.16 24.34 -8.64
N THR A 86 11.11 23.63 -7.52
CA THR A 86 11.46 24.15 -6.19
C THR A 86 12.36 23.17 -5.45
N ALA A 87 13.18 23.69 -4.54
CA ALA A 87 13.92 22.87 -3.60
C ALA A 87 13.04 22.58 -2.39
N ASN A 88 12.75 21.30 -2.14
CA ASN A 88 11.95 20.86 -1.00
C ASN A 88 12.86 20.25 0.06
N SER A 89 12.78 20.76 1.29
CA SER A 89 13.56 20.25 2.43
C SER A 89 12.63 19.65 3.48
N ILE A 90 12.80 18.36 3.76
CA ILE A 90 11.93 17.61 4.67
C ILE A 90 12.75 17.15 5.86
N ALA A 91 12.45 17.71 7.03
CA ALA A 91 12.99 17.24 8.30
C ALA A 91 12.16 16.06 8.81
N ILE A 92 12.83 15.03 9.31
CA ILE A 92 12.19 13.80 9.78
C ILE A 92 12.51 13.61 11.26
N GLN A 93 11.49 13.33 12.06
CA GLN A 93 11.62 12.92 13.46
C GLN A 93 11.00 11.53 13.62
N MET A 94 11.77 10.57 14.13
CA MET A 94 11.28 9.22 14.37
C MET A 94 10.61 9.14 15.74
N ASN A 95 9.35 8.74 15.76
CA ASN A 95 8.60 8.42 16.97
C ASN A 95 8.28 6.92 16.95
N LYS A 96 8.73 6.16 17.96
CA LYS A 96 8.38 4.75 18.14
C LYS A 96 7.35 4.62 19.25
N ILE A 97 6.26 3.89 18.99
CA ILE A 97 5.21 3.62 19.98
C ILE A 97 5.15 2.10 20.21
N SER A 98 5.44 1.67 21.43
CA SER A 98 5.28 0.27 21.84
C SER A 98 4.03 0.10 22.70
N ARG A 99 3.20 -0.91 22.38
CA ARG A 99 1.96 -1.26 23.09
C ARG A 99 2.05 -2.67 23.65
N LEU A 100 1.20 -2.97 24.63
CA LEU A 100 1.13 -4.30 25.22
C LEU A 100 -0.04 -5.12 24.61
N PRO A 101 0.16 -6.42 24.33
CA PRO A 101 -0.91 -7.31 23.87
C PRO A 101 -1.89 -7.63 25.01
N GLU A 102 -2.87 -8.48 24.75
CA GLU A 102 -3.76 -9.04 25.78
C GLU A 102 -2.93 -9.54 26.99
N PRO A 103 -3.33 -9.23 28.25
CA PRO A 103 -4.63 -8.69 28.72
C PRO A 103 -4.74 -7.16 28.78
N HIS A 104 -3.79 -6.40 28.23
CA HIS A 104 -3.83 -4.94 28.33
C HIS A 104 -4.87 -4.30 27.38
N PRO A 105 -5.44 -3.12 27.71
CA PRO A 105 -6.49 -2.49 26.90
C PRO A 105 -6.11 -2.21 25.44
N SER A 106 -4.82 -2.06 25.14
CA SER A 106 -4.35 -1.87 23.76
C SER A 106 -4.62 -3.08 22.87
N ASN A 107 -4.63 -4.30 23.44
CA ASN A 107 -4.85 -5.57 22.73
C ASN A 107 -4.18 -5.59 21.34
N CYS A 108 -2.90 -5.24 21.30
CA CYS A 108 -2.19 -5.08 20.04
C CYS A 108 -1.79 -6.42 19.43
N ILE A 109 -1.52 -6.42 18.12
CA ILE A 109 -0.99 -7.58 17.41
C ILE A 109 0.41 -7.28 16.86
N THR A 110 1.21 -8.33 16.74
CA THR A 110 2.63 -8.24 16.33
C THR A 110 2.83 -8.64 14.88
N ASN A 111 1.95 -9.46 14.33
CA ASN A 111 2.12 -10.03 13.00
C ASN A 111 0.78 -10.42 12.36
N TRP A 112 0.86 -10.73 11.06
CA TRP A 112 -0.29 -11.12 10.26
C TRP A 112 -0.95 -12.45 10.67
N GLU A 113 -0.29 -13.34 11.40
CA GLU A 113 -0.86 -14.64 11.77
C GLU A 113 -2.08 -14.47 12.68
N GLN A 114 -2.01 -13.50 13.60
CA GLN A 114 -3.11 -13.13 14.49
C GLN A 114 -4.34 -12.59 13.75
N THR A 115 -4.17 -12.16 12.48
CA THR A 115 -5.29 -11.69 11.66
C THR A 115 -6.05 -12.83 10.98
N GLY A 116 -5.45 -14.02 10.87
CA GLY A 116 -5.97 -15.12 10.06
C GLY A 116 -5.84 -14.93 8.54
N MET A 117 -5.30 -13.79 8.08
CA MET A 117 -5.16 -13.49 6.64
C MET A 117 -3.75 -13.79 6.08
N ASN A 118 -2.85 -14.33 6.91
CA ASN A 118 -1.45 -14.58 6.54
C ASN A 118 -1.29 -15.46 5.28
N GLN A 119 -2.14 -16.46 5.10
CA GLN A 119 -2.06 -17.42 3.99
C GLN A 119 -2.35 -16.80 2.62
N SER A 120 -3.05 -15.67 2.59
CA SER A 120 -3.35 -14.93 1.36
C SER A 120 -2.26 -13.94 0.97
N LEU A 121 -1.18 -13.85 1.75
CA LEU A 121 -0.04 -12.99 1.48
C LEU A 121 1.10 -13.78 0.84
N MET A 122 1.80 -13.17 -0.11
CA MET A 122 3.03 -13.69 -0.70
C MET A 122 4.12 -13.78 0.37
N ILE A 123 4.58 -15.01 0.65
CA ILE A 123 5.52 -15.29 1.74
C ILE A 123 6.86 -14.56 1.54
N GLU A 124 7.36 -14.50 0.31
CA GLU A 124 8.68 -13.93 -0.03
C GLU A 124 8.76 -12.41 0.15
N THR A 125 7.62 -11.72 0.09
CA THR A 125 7.54 -10.25 0.16
C THR A 125 6.64 -9.76 1.30
N LYS A 126 6.35 -10.62 2.29
CA LYS A 126 5.42 -10.32 3.37
C LYS A 126 5.89 -9.09 4.17
N PRO A 127 5.17 -7.96 4.12
CA PRO A 127 5.55 -6.79 4.89
C PRO A 127 5.31 -7.01 6.37
N THR A 128 6.03 -6.26 7.19
CA THR A 128 5.67 -6.05 8.59
C THR A 128 4.22 -5.58 8.67
N TYR A 129 3.51 -6.13 9.65
CA TYR A 129 2.12 -5.77 9.91
C TYR A 129 1.99 -4.26 10.12
N SER A 130 0.97 -3.66 9.52
CA SER A 130 0.51 -2.32 9.85
C SER A 130 -1.00 -2.28 9.78
N LEU A 131 -1.60 -1.36 10.54
CA LEU A 131 -3.05 -1.24 10.59
C LEU A 131 -3.64 -0.92 9.21
N GLY A 132 -3.09 0.07 8.52
CA GLY A 132 -3.53 0.47 7.17
C GLY A 132 -3.45 -0.68 6.17
N ALA A 133 -2.31 -1.38 6.13
CA ALA A 133 -2.16 -2.55 5.24
C ALA A 133 -3.18 -3.66 5.55
N CYS A 134 -3.49 -3.88 6.84
CA CYS A 134 -4.48 -4.87 7.23
C CYS A 134 -5.89 -4.54 6.75
N TYR A 135 -6.34 -3.29 6.95
CA TYR A 135 -7.64 -2.85 6.47
C TYR A 135 -7.75 -2.93 4.96
N ARG A 136 -6.70 -2.50 4.25
CA ARG A 136 -6.62 -2.57 2.78
C ARG A 136 -6.71 -4.01 2.28
N HIS A 137 -5.96 -4.92 2.89
CA HIS A 137 -5.98 -6.34 2.56
C HIS A 137 -7.33 -6.99 2.86
N CYS A 138 -7.89 -6.71 4.03
CA CYS A 138 -9.21 -7.22 4.43
C CYS A 138 -10.31 -6.79 3.45
N PHE A 139 -10.36 -5.49 3.10
CA PHE A 139 -11.31 -4.98 2.14
C PHE A 139 -11.14 -5.64 0.75
N GLN A 140 -9.89 -5.78 0.30
CA GLN A 140 -9.57 -6.44 -0.96
C GLN A 140 -9.97 -7.92 -0.99
N LEU A 141 -9.83 -8.65 0.13
CA LEU A 141 -10.29 -10.03 0.24
C LEU A 141 -11.81 -10.16 0.15
N ASP A 142 -12.56 -9.22 0.74
CA ASP A 142 -14.02 -9.22 0.62
C ASP A 142 -14.45 -8.98 -0.83
N VAL A 143 -13.81 -8.03 -1.53
CA VAL A 143 -14.04 -7.80 -2.96
C VAL A 143 -13.73 -9.05 -3.78
N ILE A 144 -12.60 -9.73 -3.54
CA ILE A 144 -12.24 -10.95 -4.27
C ILE A 144 -13.25 -12.08 -4.04
N ARG A 145 -13.69 -12.29 -2.81
CA ARG A 145 -14.59 -13.40 -2.45
C ARG A 145 -16.00 -13.21 -2.99
N GLU A 146 -16.47 -11.96 -3.01
CA GLU A 146 -17.85 -11.64 -3.37
C GLU A 146 -17.99 -11.31 -4.85
N CYS A 147 -17.06 -10.53 -5.40
CA CYS A 147 -17.13 -10.03 -6.78
C CYS A 147 -16.25 -10.83 -7.77
N SER A 148 -15.45 -11.80 -7.31
CA SER A 148 -14.57 -12.61 -8.17
C SER A 148 -13.58 -11.79 -9.02
N CYS A 149 -13.25 -10.58 -8.59
CA CYS A 149 -12.28 -9.68 -9.21
C CYS A 149 -11.48 -8.96 -8.13
N TYR A 150 -10.36 -8.31 -8.50
CA TYR A 150 -9.58 -7.51 -7.56
C TYR A 150 -9.55 -6.03 -7.94
N HIS A 151 -9.45 -5.16 -6.93
CA HIS A 151 -9.36 -3.72 -7.17
C HIS A 151 -7.88 -3.33 -7.27
N THR A 152 -7.48 -2.80 -8.42
CA THR A 152 -6.09 -2.50 -8.73
C THR A 152 -5.44 -1.52 -7.76
N TYR A 153 -6.19 -0.55 -7.21
CA TYR A 153 -5.62 0.39 -6.24
C TYR A 153 -5.47 -0.19 -4.83
N LEU A 154 -6.19 -1.27 -4.51
CA LEU A 154 -6.08 -1.94 -3.21
C LEU A 154 -5.10 -3.10 -3.25
N ASP A 155 -4.83 -3.62 -4.44
CA ASP A 155 -3.83 -4.64 -4.65
C ASP A 155 -2.47 -4.11 -4.21
N MET A 156 -2.02 -4.61 -3.05
CA MET A 156 -0.70 -4.29 -2.55
C MET A 156 0.39 -5.02 -3.34
N SER A 157 0.08 -5.78 -4.40
CA SER A 157 0.98 -6.73 -5.07
C SER A 157 1.62 -7.71 -4.08
N LEU A 158 0.94 -7.92 -2.95
CA LEU A 158 1.27 -8.83 -1.86
C LEU A 158 0.28 -9.98 -1.78
N ILE A 159 -0.82 -9.90 -2.52
CA ILE A 159 -1.86 -10.92 -2.51
C ILE A 159 -1.37 -12.07 -3.36
N ASP A 160 -1.24 -13.26 -2.77
CA ASP A 160 -1.04 -14.46 -3.58
C ASP A 160 -2.36 -14.82 -4.26
N LEU A 161 -2.59 -14.15 -5.38
CA LEU A 161 -3.74 -14.32 -6.26
C LEU A 161 -3.90 -15.76 -6.75
N LYS A 162 -2.84 -16.58 -6.74
CA LYS A 162 -2.90 -18.01 -7.05
C LYS A 162 -3.35 -18.85 -5.86
N ALA A 163 -3.12 -18.40 -4.63
CA ALA A 163 -3.54 -19.07 -3.40
C ALA A 163 -5.00 -18.80 -3.04
N ILE A 164 -5.68 -17.88 -3.71
CA ILE A 164 -7.09 -17.57 -3.46
C ILE A 164 -7.99 -18.32 -4.46
N PRO A 165 -8.95 -19.15 -4.02
CA PRO A 165 -9.90 -19.79 -4.91
C PRO A 165 -10.90 -18.74 -5.44
N PHE A 166 -10.78 -18.37 -6.71
CA PHE A 166 -11.78 -17.57 -7.43
C PHE A 166 -12.97 -18.45 -7.79
N LYS A 167 -14.20 -17.98 -7.59
CA LYS A 167 -15.44 -18.75 -7.85
C LYS A 167 -15.56 -19.21 -9.31
N ASP A 168 -14.97 -18.46 -10.23
CA ASP A 168 -15.21 -18.62 -11.67
C ASP A 168 -14.13 -19.44 -12.41
N GLY A 169 -13.10 -19.95 -11.71
CA GLY A 169 -12.06 -20.81 -12.28
C GLY A 169 -11.10 -20.16 -13.31
N ASN A 170 -11.47 -19.00 -13.87
CA ASN A 170 -10.54 -18.10 -14.52
C ASN A 170 -9.75 -17.36 -13.45
N GLY A 171 -8.42 -17.35 -13.59
CA GLY A 171 -7.53 -16.65 -12.66
C GLY A 171 -7.95 -15.19 -12.42
N SER A 172 -7.40 -14.63 -11.35
CA SER A 172 -7.72 -13.31 -10.83
C SER A 172 -7.66 -12.22 -11.90
N ARG A 173 -8.79 -11.54 -12.17
CA ARG A 173 -8.85 -10.39 -13.07
C ARG A 173 -9.13 -9.09 -12.30
N PRO A 174 -8.66 -7.94 -12.78
CA PRO A 174 -9.06 -6.66 -12.20
C PRO A 174 -10.57 -6.42 -12.40
N CYS A 175 -11.22 -5.73 -11.46
CA CYS A 175 -12.61 -5.32 -11.57
C CYS A 175 -12.78 -4.23 -12.65
N SER A 176 -13.82 -4.34 -13.47
CA SER A 176 -14.25 -3.27 -14.37
C SER A 176 -15.12 -2.28 -13.61
N LEU A 177 -14.55 -1.16 -13.18
CA LEU A 177 -15.29 -0.13 -12.43
C LEU A 177 -15.75 1.05 -13.31
N ILE A 178 -15.88 0.81 -14.62
CA ILE A 178 -16.40 1.81 -15.54
C ILE A 178 -17.90 1.95 -15.27
N PRO A 179 -18.41 3.17 -14.95
CA PRO A 179 -19.83 3.40 -14.88
C PRO A 179 -20.38 3.32 -16.30
N ASP A 180 -21.08 2.25 -16.63
CA ASP A 180 -21.83 2.12 -17.88
C ASP A 180 -23.31 2.45 -17.64
N GLN A 181 -24.02 2.90 -18.68
CA GLN A 181 -25.47 3.09 -18.64
C GLN A 181 -26.23 1.75 -18.62
N GLU A 182 -25.57 0.66 -19.02
CA GLU A 182 -26.01 -0.72 -18.81
C GLU A 182 -25.36 -1.29 -17.54
N THR A 183 -26.15 -1.95 -16.68
CA THR A 183 -25.74 -2.48 -15.36
C THR A 183 -24.39 -3.22 -15.40
N ASN A 184 -23.36 -2.63 -14.79
CA ASN A 184 -22.03 -3.24 -14.68
C ASN A 184 -21.94 -4.04 -13.36
N PRO A 185 -21.88 -5.39 -13.42
CA PRO A 185 -21.93 -6.23 -12.24
C PRO A 185 -20.72 -6.07 -11.32
N ASP A 186 -19.54 -5.78 -11.86
CA ASP A 186 -18.34 -5.54 -11.05
C ASP A 186 -18.47 -4.25 -10.26
N PHE A 187 -19.00 -3.20 -10.90
CA PHE A 187 -19.23 -1.91 -10.25
C PHE A 187 -20.30 -2.02 -9.15
N GLU A 188 -21.44 -2.64 -9.45
CA GLU A 188 -22.52 -2.83 -8.47
C GLU A 188 -22.07 -3.67 -7.28
N CYS A 189 -21.31 -4.74 -7.53
CA CYS A 189 -20.77 -5.57 -6.46
C CYS A 189 -19.75 -4.80 -5.62
N PHE A 190 -18.80 -4.11 -6.24
CA PHE A 190 -17.81 -3.31 -5.53
C PHE A 190 -18.46 -2.20 -4.71
N ASP A 191 -19.42 -1.47 -5.27
CA ASP A 191 -20.15 -0.40 -4.58
C ASP A 191 -20.94 -0.95 -3.39
N ALA A 192 -21.58 -2.11 -3.52
CA ALA A 192 -22.25 -2.77 -2.40
C ALA A 192 -21.27 -3.13 -1.27
N ILE A 193 -20.11 -3.73 -1.59
CA ILE A 193 -19.09 -4.07 -0.60
C ILE A 193 -18.49 -2.81 0.05
N PHE A 194 -18.25 -1.76 -0.72
CA PHE A 194 -17.79 -0.48 -0.21
C PHE A 194 -18.80 0.11 0.79
N ASN A 195 -20.07 0.17 0.41
CA ASN A 195 -21.16 0.66 1.27
C ASN A 195 -21.34 -0.19 2.55
N ASP A 196 -21.15 -1.51 2.45
CA ASP A 196 -21.19 -2.41 3.61
C ASP A 196 -20.07 -2.11 4.61
N HIS A 197 -18.85 -1.81 4.14
CA HIS A 197 -17.73 -1.43 5.01
C HIS A 197 -17.93 -0.04 5.61
N ASP A 198 -18.41 0.93 4.83
CA ASP A 198 -18.69 2.29 5.30
C ASP A 198 -19.77 2.32 6.40
N ARG A 199 -20.83 1.49 6.25
CA ARG A 199 -21.88 1.32 7.27
C ARG A 199 -21.47 0.40 8.42
N GLY A 200 -20.30 -0.24 8.34
CA GLY A 200 -19.84 -1.21 9.33
C GLY A 200 -20.68 -2.48 9.38
N VAL A 201 -21.38 -2.86 8.31
CA VAL A 201 -22.00 -4.18 8.17
C VAL A 201 -20.90 -5.24 8.01
N ARG A 202 -19.92 -4.95 7.15
CA ARG A 202 -18.67 -5.71 7.04
C ARG A 202 -17.58 -5.00 7.84
N LYS A 203 -16.87 -5.75 8.68
CA LYS A 203 -15.86 -5.19 9.58
C LYS A 203 -14.60 -6.05 9.58
N CYS A 204 -13.46 -5.38 9.49
CA CYS A 204 -12.14 -5.99 9.62
C CYS A 204 -11.75 -6.20 11.10
N HIS A 205 -12.57 -6.94 11.86
CA HIS A 205 -12.40 -7.13 13.32
C HIS A 205 -11.05 -7.70 13.75
N LYS A 206 -10.33 -8.36 12.83
CA LYS A 206 -9.02 -8.95 13.07
C LYS A 206 -7.85 -7.98 12.83
N CYS A 207 -8.13 -6.77 12.33
CA CYS A 207 -7.15 -5.70 12.18
C CYS A 207 -7.11 -4.84 13.45
N LEU A 208 -6.19 -5.20 14.35
CA LEU A 208 -5.95 -4.49 15.60
C LEU A 208 -4.68 -3.64 15.51
N VAL A 209 -4.52 -2.66 16.40
CA VAL A 209 -3.31 -1.80 16.39
C VAL A 209 -2.04 -2.64 16.52
N SER A 210 -0.98 -2.22 15.84
CA SER A 210 0.33 -2.88 15.97
C SER A 210 0.93 -2.65 17.36
N CYS A 211 1.61 -3.66 17.87
CA CYS A 211 2.39 -3.53 19.10
C CYS A 211 3.62 -2.64 18.93
N GLU A 212 4.20 -2.59 17.72
CA GLU A 212 5.34 -1.74 17.36
C GLU A 212 5.17 -1.07 15.99
#